data_AF-A0A101JJK9-F1
#
_entry.id   AF-A0A101JJK9-F1
#
_cell.length_a   1.000
_cell.length_b   1.000
_cell.length_c   1.000
_cell.angle_alpha   90.00
_cell.angle_beta   90.00
_cell.angle_gamma   90.00
#
_symmetry.space_group_name_H-M   'P 1'
#
loop_
_entity.id
_entity.type
_entity.pdbx_description
1 polymer ?
#
loop_
_entity_poly.entity_id
_entity_poly.type
_entity_poly.pdbx_seq_one_letter_code
_entity_poly.pdbx_strand_id
1 'polypeptide(L)'
;MTTTVADRRTLPWWPDLLLLAALAALTVALVQGHLLTLDQRVADWALTHHAPIPYWTARVLNYVGQGGQVLSPIALILSGLLVYRTRSVRAALPFLAAYVITYLTIGPMKIYFDRAAPRFSGPFKVEMFNPVASGDKARSYPSGHVANSLVWFTVFAILAAALLRRTLTRWERFTLGVLPVVIVFCTTVYTGFHWLTDSVAGLLLGVVLARLLIRLPWDRIPLPDLRGWERPAFF
;
A
#
# COMPACT_ATOMS: atom_id res chain seq x y z
N MET A 1 -5.01 -43.58 0.16
CA MET A 1 -4.68 -42.51 1.12
C MET A 1 -5.17 -41.19 0.56
N THR A 2 -6.37 -40.77 0.94
CA THR A 2 -6.97 -39.49 0.58
C THR A 2 -6.30 -38.39 1.40
N THR A 3 -5.38 -37.66 0.80
CA THR A 3 -4.89 -36.39 1.35
C THR A 3 -6.04 -35.40 1.32
N THR A 4 -6.69 -35.22 2.47
CA THR A 4 -7.59 -34.09 2.73
C THR A 4 -6.78 -32.81 2.47
N VAL A 5 -6.98 -32.21 1.30
CA VAL A 5 -6.49 -30.86 1.00
C VAL A 5 -7.11 -29.97 2.07
N ALA A 6 -6.31 -29.52 3.03
CA ALA A 6 -6.78 -28.62 4.08
C ALA A 6 -7.50 -27.44 3.41
N ASP A 7 -8.79 -27.31 3.72
CA ASP A 7 -9.64 -26.25 3.20
C ASP A 7 -9.03 -24.91 3.64
N ARG A 8 -8.40 -24.18 2.70
CA ARG A 8 -7.88 -22.84 2.98
C ARG A 8 -9.11 -21.97 3.22
N ARG A 9 -9.41 -21.72 4.51
CA ARG A 9 -10.46 -20.78 4.94
C ARG A 9 -10.45 -19.55 4.04
N THR A 10 -11.46 -19.43 3.17
CA THR A 10 -11.61 -18.27 2.30
C THR A 10 -11.87 -17.05 3.15
N LEU A 11 -11.06 -16.00 2.99
CA LEU A 11 -11.25 -14.76 3.74
C LEU A 11 -12.61 -14.14 3.39
N PRO A 12 -13.51 -13.92 4.36
CA PRO A 12 -14.83 -13.36 4.07
C PRO A 12 -14.71 -11.96 3.46
N TRP A 13 -15.64 -11.58 2.59
CA TRP A 13 -15.62 -10.29 1.87
C TRP A 13 -16.19 -9.11 2.68
N TRP A 14 -16.97 -9.38 3.73
CA TRP A 14 -17.60 -8.31 4.52
C TRP A 14 -16.61 -7.28 5.08
N PRO A 15 -15.37 -7.63 5.54
CA PRO A 15 -14.44 -6.61 6.02
C PRO A 15 -14.00 -5.67 4.90
N ASP A 16 -13.81 -6.20 3.68
CA ASP A 16 -13.41 -5.41 2.52
C ASP A 16 -14.53 -4.45 2.12
N LEU A 17 -15.78 -4.91 2.17
CA LEU A 17 -16.96 -4.08 1.94
C LEU A 17 -17.08 -2.96 2.98
N LEU A 18 -16.85 -3.25 4.26
CA LEU A 18 -16.86 -2.23 5.31
C LEU A 18 -15.71 -1.22 5.16
N LEU A 19 -14.51 -1.68 4.79
CA LEU A 19 -13.36 -0.80 4.55
C LEU A 19 -13.61 0.12 3.35
N LEU A 20 -14.20 -0.40 2.28
CA LEU A 20 -14.60 0.39 1.11
C LEU A 20 -15.73 1.37 1.45
N ALA A 21 -16.72 0.96 2.24
CA ALA A 21 -17.78 1.84 2.72
C ALA A 21 -17.21 2.97 3.61
N ALA A 22 -16.27 2.64 4.51
CA ALA A 22 -15.58 3.63 5.34
C ALA A 22 -14.73 4.58 4.49
N LEU A 23 -14.04 4.08 3.47
CA LEU A 23 -13.28 4.90 2.53
C LEU A 23 -14.21 5.85 1.77
N ALA A 24 -15.31 5.36 1.23
CA ALA A 24 -16.31 6.18 0.53
C ALA A 24 -16.93 7.24 1.45
N ALA A 25 -17.29 6.88 2.68
CA ALA A 25 -17.82 7.80 3.68
C ALA A 25 -16.80 8.90 4.04
N LEU A 26 -15.53 8.53 4.23
CA LEU A 26 -14.44 9.48 4.46
C LEU A 26 -14.26 10.42 3.27
N THR A 27 -14.26 9.90 2.04
CA THR A 27 -14.17 10.71 0.82
C THR A 27 -15.31 11.71 0.74
N VAL A 28 -16.56 11.27 0.94
CA VAL A 28 -17.74 12.15 0.90
C VAL A 28 -17.65 13.22 1.98
N ALA A 29 -17.26 12.86 3.20
CA ALA A 29 -17.08 13.80 4.29
C ALA A 29 -16.05 14.89 3.92
N LEU A 30 -14.92 14.52 3.33
CA LEU A 30 -13.89 15.47 2.87
C LEU A 30 -14.38 16.38 1.75
N VAL A 31 -15.09 15.83 0.76
CA VAL A 31 -15.69 16.61 -0.34
C VAL A 31 -16.71 17.61 0.18
N GLN A 32 -17.44 17.27 1.24
CA GLN A 32 -18.39 18.15 1.91
C GLN A 32 -17.73 19.15 2.88
N GLY A 33 -16.40 19.16 2.97
CA GLY A 33 -15.65 20.09 3.83
C GLY A 33 -15.54 19.67 5.30
N HIS A 34 -16.02 18.47 5.66
CA HIS A 34 -15.80 17.92 6.99
C HIS A 34 -14.34 17.47 7.17
N LEU A 35 -13.86 17.49 8.41
CA LEU A 35 -12.50 17.08 8.79
C LEU A 35 -11.36 17.95 8.23
N LEU A 36 -11.61 18.90 7.33
CA LEU A 36 -10.58 19.78 6.77
C LEU A 36 -9.87 20.60 7.86
N THR A 37 -10.61 21.10 8.85
CA THR A 37 -10.01 21.80 10.00
C THR A 37 -9.14 20.89 10.85
N LEU A 38 -9.50 19.61 10.99
CA LEU A 38 -8.69 18.63 11.71
C LEU A 38 -7.37 18.40 10.95
N ASP A 39 -7.46 18.14 9.64
CA ASP A 39 -6.29 17.98 8.77
C ASP A 39 -5.35 19.19 8.86
N GLN A 40 -5.90 20.40 8.80
CA GLN A 40 -5.14 21.64 8.90
C GLN A 40 -4.45 21.76 10.27
N ARG A 41 -5.17 21.52 11.38
CA ARG A 41 -4.58 21.57 12.74
C ARG A 41 -3.44 20.58 12.92
N VAL A 42 -3.60 19.34 12.43
CA VAL A 42 -2.55 18.31 12.52
C VAL A 42 -1.34 18.70 11.67
N ALA A 43 -1.56 19.20 10.45
CA ALA A 43 -0.49 19.67 9.59
C ALA A 43 0.25 20.86 10.18
N ASP A 44 -0.45 21.85 10.72
CA ASP A 44 0.16 23.03 11.35
C ASP A 44 0.98 22.63 12.58
N TRP A 45 0.45 21.74 13.42
CA TRP A 45 1.20 21.18 14.54
C TRP A 45 2.48 20.49 14.05
N ALA A 46 2.38 19.62 13.05
CA ALA A 46 3.54 18.91 12.52
C ALA A 46 4.59 19.87 11.94
N LEU A 47 4.18 20.84 11.13
CA LEU A 47 5.07 21.81 10.47
C LEU A 47 5.71 22.79 11.46
N THR A 48 5.02 23.18 12.53
CA THR A 48 5.57 24.04 13.60
C THR A 48 6.57 23.30 14.49
N HIS A 49 6.50 21.96 14.56
CA HIS A 49 7.43 21.13 15.32
C HIS A 49 8.55 20.50 14.45
N HIS A 50 8.88 21.09 13.30
CA HIS A 50 9.93 20.63 12.37
C HIS A 50 11.36 20.93 12.86
N ALA A 51 11.76 20.33 13.98
CA ALA A 51 13.17 20.28 14.33
C ALA A 51 13.97 19.50 13.25
N PRO A 52 15.18 19.95 12.85
CA PRO A 52 15.91 19.37 11.73
C PRO A 52 16.15 17.86 11.85
N ILE A 53 16.59 17.40 13.02
CA ILE A 53 16.91 15.97 13.24
C ILE A 53 15.66 15.10 13.11
N PRO A 54 14.55 15.32 13.87
CA PRO A 54 13.32 14.57 13.68
C PRO A 54 12.77 14.63 12.25
N TYR A 55 12.85 15.80 11.59
CA TYR A 55 12.40 15.95 10.21
C TYR A 55 13.15 15.05 9.24
N TRP A 56 14.49 15.09 9.26
CA TRP A 56 15.30 14.27 8.36
C TRP A 56 15.19 12.78 8.67
N THR A 57 15.11 12.40 9.96
CA THR A 57 14.82 11.02 10.36
C THR A 57 13.48 10.56 9.81
N ALA A 58 12.43 11.35 9.96
CA ALA A 58 11.11 11.01 9.43
C ALA A 58 11.12 10.93 7.89
N ARG A 59 11.83 11.84 7.22
CA ARG A 59 11.96 11.84 5.76
C ARG A 59 12.68 10.60 5.24
N VAL A 60 13.73 10.16 5.92
CA VAL A 60 14.43 8.90 5.59
C VAL A 60 13.52 7.70 5.82
N LEU A 61 12.87 7.62 6.98
CA LEU A 61 11.95 6.54 7.30
C LEU A 61 10.73 6.51 6.36
N ASN A 62 10.34 7.64 5.78
CA ASN A 62 9.23 7.70 4.84
C ASN A 62 9.50 6.94 3.53
N TYR A 63 10.77 6.72 3.15
CA TYR A 63 11.12 5.87 2.01
C TYR A 63 10.65 4.42 2.15
N VAL A 64 10.35 3.97 3.37
CA VAL A 64 9.69 2.67 3.64
C VAL A 64 8.29 2.60 3.00
N GLY A 65 7.69 3.72 2.62
CA GLY A 65 6.44 3.79 1.86
C GLY A 65 6.61 4.05 0.36
N GLN A 66 7.84 4.21 -0.13
CA GLN A 66 8.10 4.67 -1.49
C GLN A 66 7.98 3.52 -2.50
N GLY A 67 6.76 3.29 -2.98
CA GLY A 67 6.40 2.17 -3.86
C GLY A 67 7.26 2.06 -5.12
N GLY A 68 7.28 3.11 -5.95
CA GLY A 68 7.95 3.06 -7.27
C GLY A 68 9.47 2.93 -7.17
N GLN A 69 10.12 3.77 -6.36
CA GLN A 69 11.59 3.89 -6.35
C GLN A 69 12.29 2.93 -5.38
N VAL A 70 11.61 2.44 -4.34
CA VAL A 70 12.24 1.62 -3.28
C VAL A 70 11.60 0.25 -3.16
N LEU A 71 10.29 0.17 -2.96
CA LEU A 71 9.64 -1.11 -2.66
C LEU A 71 9.52 -2.01 -3.88
N SER A 72 9.16 -1.44 -5.05
CA SER A 72 8.97 -2.22 -6.28
C SER A 72 10.28 -2.84 -6.81
N PRO A 73 11.45 -2.16 -6.81
CA PRO A 73 12.70 -2.81 -7.21
C PRO A 73 13.11 -3.93 -6.26
N ILE A 74 12.90 -3.77 -4.95
CA ILE A 74 13.15 -4.84 -3.97
C ILE A 74 12.24 -6.04 -4.26
N ALA A 75 10.95 -5.81 -4.49
CA ALA A 75 10.00 -6.87 -4.80
C ALA A 75 10.36 -7.59 -6.10
N LEU A 76 10.79 -6.84 -7.12
CA LEU A 76 11.26 -7.39 -8.39
C LEU A 76 12.48 -8.30 -8.21
N ILE A 77 13.46 -7.89 -7.39
CA ILE A 77 14.65 -8.69 -7.08
C ILE A 77 14.24 -9.98 -6.35
N LEU A 78 13.38 -9.89 -5.34
CA LEU A 78 12.91 -11.07 -4.58
C LEU A 78 12.10 -12.03 -5.46
N SER A 79 11.24 -11.50 -6.33
CA SER A 79 10.51 -12.29 -7.33
C SER A 79 11.47 -12.95 -8.31
N GLY A 80 12.46 -12.22 -8.84
CA GLY A 80 13.47 -12.77 -9.74
C GLY A 80 14.30 -13.88 -9.09
N LEU A 81 14.70 -13.71 -7.83
CA LEU A 81 15.37 -14.75 -7.06
C LEU A 81 14.49 -16.00 -6.88
N LEU A 82 13.21 -15.82 -6.59
CA LEU A 82 12.28 -16.93 -6.44
C LEU A 82 12.02 -17.63 -7.77
N VAL A 83 11.85 -16.89 -8.87
CA VAL A 83 11.75 -17.41 -10.24
C VAL A 83 13.01 -18.22 -10.57
N TYR A 84 14.20 -17.71 -10.27
CA TYR A 84 15.46 -18.42 -10.53
C TYR A 84 15.55 -19.75 -9.76
N ARG A 85 15.20 -19.75 -8.47
CA ARG A 85 15.23 -20.95 -7.61
C ARG A 85 14.17 -21.98 -7.96
N THR A 86 12.99 -21.53 -8.36
CA THR A 86 11.84 -22.40 -8.62
C THR A 86 11.64 -22.70 -10.09
N ARG A 87 12.33 -22.02 -11.02
CA ARG A 87 12.02 -21.96 -12.47
C ARG A 87 10.52 -21.96 -12.74
N SER A 88 9.81 -21.08 -12.05
CA SER A 88 8.36 -20.95 -12.18
C SER A 88 7.99 -19.50 -12.40
N VAL A 89 7.16 -19.24 -13.42
CA VAL A 89 6.64 -17.90 -13.68
C VAL A 89 5.68 -17.43 -12.59
N ARG A 90 5.11 -18.36 -11.80
CA ARG A 90 4.18 -18.04 -10.72
C ARG A 90 4.82 -17.15 -9.67
N ALA A 91 6.12 -17.30 -9.45
CA ALA A 91 6.91 -16.49 -8.52
C ALA A 91 6.87 -14.97 -8.82
N ALA A 92 6.57 -14.58 -10.06
CA ALA A 92 6.42 -13.18 -10.46
C ALA A 92 4.99 -12.63 -10.27
N LEU A 93 3.98 -13.48 -10.10
CA LEU A 93 2.58 -13.06 -10.07
C LEU A 93 2.25 -12.12 -8.90
N PRO A 94 2.75 -12.31 -7.66
CA PRO A 94 2.49 -11.36 -6.58
C PRO A 94 3.02 -9.95 -6.89
N PHE A 95 4.21 -9.85 -7.50
CA PHE A 95 4.78 -8.57 -7.93
C PHE A 95 3.92 -7.90 -9.00
N LEU A 96 3.58 -8.64 -10.06
CA LEU A 96 2.77 -8.11 -11.16
C LEU A 96 1.39 -7.67 -10.68
N ALA A 97 0.73 -8.49 -9.87
CA ALA A 97 -0.57 -8.16 -9.29
C ALA A 97 -0.49 -6.90 -8.42
N ALA A 98 0.50 -6.78 -7.54
CA ALA A 98 0.69 -5.58 -6.71
C ALA A 98 0.90 -4.31 -7.55
N TYR A 99 1.71 -4.40 -8.61
CA TYR A 99 1.95 -3.28 -9.52
C TYR A 99 0.65 -2.86 -10.24
N VAL A 100 -0.08 -3.84 -10.79
CA VAL A 100 -1.34 -3.59 -11.51
C VAL A 100 -2.40 -3.00 -10.57
N ILE A 101 -2.65 -3.61 -9.40
CA ILE A 101 -3.70 -3.12 -8.50
C ILE A 101 -3.38 -1.73 -7.96
N THR A 102 -2.12 -1.44 -7.61
CA THR A 102 -1.75 -0.12 -7.10
C THR A 102 -1.85 0.95 -8.18
N TYR A 103 -1.42 0.63 -9.41
CA TYR A 103 -1.54 1.53 -10.55
C TYR A 103 -3.01 1.85 -10.89
N LEU A 104 -3.87 0.83 -10.95
CA LEU A 104 -5.28 0.97 -11.32
C LEU A 104 -6.18 1.54 -10.21
N THR A 105 -5.69 1.65 -8.98
CA THR A 105 -6.49 2.17 -7.86
C THR A 105 -5.98 3.53 -7.38
N ILE A 106 -4.72 3.59 -6.92
CA ILE A 106 -4.14 4.79 -6.31
C ILE A 106 -3.94 5.89 -7.37
N GLY A 107 -3.44 5.53 -8.56
CA GLY A 107 -3.16 6.48 -9.63
C GLY A 107 -4.40 7.28 -10.06
N PRO A 108 -5.48 6.61 -10.49
CA PRO A 108 -6.73 7.27 -10.88
C PRO A 108 -7.33 8.13 -9.78
N MET A 109 -7.36 7.66 -8.53
CA MET A 109 -7.88 8.46 -7.41
C MET A 109 -7.05 9.74 -7.20
N LYS A 110 -5.72 9.64 -7.28
CA LYS A 110 -4.83 10.81 -7.16
C LYS A 110 -5.04 11.85 -8.24
N ILE A 111 -5.36 11.43 -9.46
CA ILE A 111 -5.67 12.34 -10.57
C ILE A 111 -7.08 12.91 -10.40
N TYR A 112 -8.05 12.08 -10.01
CA TYR A 112 -9.45 12.49 -9.96
C TYR A 112 -9.73 13.52 -8.85
N PHE A 113 -9.15 13.33 -7.66
CA PHE A 113 -9.45 14.19 -6.51
C PHE A 113 -8.60 15.46 -6.44
N ASP A 114 -7.54 15.59 -7.23
CA ASP A 114 -6.67 16.78 -7.31
C ASP A 114 -6.44 17.50 -5.97
N ARG A 115 -6.17 16.73 -4.89
CA ARG A 115 -5.93 17.28 -3.55
C ARG A 115 -4.45 17.60 -3.40
N ALA A 116 -4.12 18.86 -3.10
CA ALA A 116 -2.74 19.26 -2.85
C ALA A 116 -2.24 18.77 -1.48
N ALA A 117 -0.93 18.66 -1.30
CA ALA A 117 -0.31 18.25 -0.05
C ALA A 117 -0.22 19.42 0.96
N PRO A 118 -0.04 19.17 2.27
CA PRO A 118 0.13 20.23 3.28
C PRO A 118 1.22 21.26 2.96
N ARG A 119 2.32 20.81 2.34
CA ARG A 119 3.45 21.65 1.92
C ARG A 119 3.25 22.39 0.60
N PHE A 120 2.12 22.22 -0.08
CA PHE A 120 1.79 23.04 -1.25
C PHE A 120 1.68 24.51 -0.83
N SER A 121 2.31 25.40 -1.61
CA SER A 121 2.37 26.83 -1.33
C SER A 121 1.18 27.62 -1.86
N GLY A 122 0.36 27.02 -2.73
CA GLY A 122 -0.83 27.66 -3.29
C GLY A 122 -2.06 27.59 -2.36
N PRO A 123 -3.13 28.31 -2.72
CA PRO A 123 -4.37 28.34 -1.94
C PRO A 123 -5.17 27.03 -2.06
N PHE A 124 -6.21 26.91 -1.23
CA PHE A 124 -7.19 25.79 -1.25
C PHE A 124 -6.55 24.40 -1.06
N LYS A 125 -5.35 24.32 -0.49
CA LYS A 125 -4.56 23.07 -0.43
C LYS A 125 -5.23 21.93 0.34
N VAL A 126 -6.14 22.26 1.26
CA VAL A 126 -6.84 21.28 2.11
C VAL A 126 -8.03 20.67 1.36
N GLU A 127 -8.60 21.40 0.40
CA GLU A 127 -9.84 21.05 -0.29
C GLU A 127 -9.61 19.94 -1.32
N MET A 128 -10.64 19.10 -1.49
CA MET A 128 -10.72 18.16 -2.61
C MET A 128 -11.01 18.94 -3.89
N PHE A 129 -10.56 18.43 -5.04
CA PHE A 129 -10.72 19.06 -6.35
C PHE A 129 -10.17 20.49 -6.38
N ASN A 130 -8.90 20.66 -5.99
CA ASN A 130 -8.29 21.98 -5.90
C ASN A 130 -8.32 22.68 -7.28
N PRO A 131 -8.90 23.89 -7.40
CA PRO A 131 -9.10 24.54 -8.71
C PRO A 131 -7.80 25.07 -9.34
N VAL A 132 -6.72 25.20 -8.58
CA VAL A 132 -5.46 25.82 -9.01
C VAL A 132 -4.24 24.90 -8.90
N ALA A 133 -4.42 23.70 -8.34
CA ALA A 133 -3.40 22.66 -8.29
C ALA A 133 -3.86 21.50 -9.16
N SER A 134 -3.05 21.09 -10.13
CA SER A 134 -3.31 19.93 -10.96
C SER A 134 -2.04 19.13 -11.23
N GLY A 135 -2.21 17.90 -11.70
CA GLY A 135 -1.11 17.02 -12.06
C GLY A 135 -0.16 16.78 -10.89
N ASP A 136 1.15 16.92 -11.10
CA ASP A 136 2.15 16.61 -10.09
C ASP A 136 2.01 17.39 -8.77
N LYS A 137 1.31 18.53 -8.79
CA LYS A 137 1.11 19.42 -7.64
C LYS A 137 -0.11 19.03 -6.77
N ALA A 138 -0.96 18.12 -7.23
CA ALA A 138 -2.28 17.84 -6.65
C ALA A 138 -2.56 16.34 -6.41
N ARG A 139 -1.52 15.55 -6.14
CA ARG A 139 -1.64 14.09 -5.97
C ARG A 139 -1.52 13.62 -4.51
N SER A 140 -2.12 14.34 -3.56
CA SER A 140 -2.04 13.95 -2.15
C SER A 140 -3.02 12.83 -1.80
N TYR A 141 -4.31 12.98 -2.12
CA TYR A 141 -5.34 12.00 -1.75
C TYR A 141 -5.49 10.84 -2.75
N PRO A 142 -5.60 9.57 -2.31
CA PRO A 142 -5.24 9.06 -0.98
C PRO A 142 -3.71 8.92 -0.83
N SER A 143 -3.22 8.73 0.39
CA SER A 143 -1.79 8.55 0.66
C SER A 143 -1.24 7.30 -0.03
N GLY A 144 -0.41 7.53 -1.05
CA GLY A 144 0.25 6.45 -1.79
C GLY A 144 1.29 5.76 -0.93
N HIS A 145 1.98 6.49 -0.05
CA HIS A 145 3.00 5.92 0.83
C HIS A 145 2.42 4.86 1.78
N VAL A 146 1.28 5.16 2.41
CA VAL A 146 0.62 4.25 3.34
C VAL A 146 0.00 3.05 2.61
N ALA A 147 -0.66 3.27 1.48
CA ALA A 147 -1.22 2.18 0.69
C ALA A 147 -0.12 1.25 0.14
N ASN A 148 0.99 1.83 -0.34
CA ASN A 148 2.15 1.09 -0.83
C ASN A 148 2.83 0.27 0.26
N SER A 149 2.97 0.80 1.48
CA SER A 149 3.59 0.04 2.58
C SER A 149 2.77 -1.21 2.92
N LEU A 150 1.44 -1.14 2.88
CA LEU A 150 0.59 -2.34 3.03
C LEU A 150 0.74 -3.34 1.88
N VAL A 151 0.63 -2.86 0.64
CA VAL A 151 0.65 -3.73 -0.55
C VAL A 151 2.01 -4.41 -0.72
N TRP A 152 3.10 -3.63 -0.75
CA TRP A 152 4.41 -4.17 -1.05
C TRP A 152 4.98 -5.02 0.08
N PHE A 153 4.73 -4.67 1.35
CA PHE A 153 5.14 -5.56 2.44
C PHE A 153 4.30 -6.83 2.53
N THR A 154 3.05 -6.82 2.06
CA THR A 154 2.29 -8.07 1.85
C THR A 154 2.96 -8.95 0.80
N VAL A 155 3.42 -8.36 -0.32
CA VAL A 155 4.21 -9.09 -1.32
C VAL A 155 5.51 -9.62 -0.72
N PHE A 156 6.23 -8.80 0.06
CA PHE A 156 7.45 -9.26 0.75
C PHE A 156 7.16 -10.42 1.70
N ALA A 157 6.05 -10.42 2.43
CA ALA A 157 5.68 -11.53 3.28
C ALA A 157 5.41 -12.83 2.49
N ILE A 158 4.72 -12.72 1.34
CA ILE A 158 4.46 -13.86 0.44
C ILE A 158 5.79 -14.42 -0.10
N LEU A 159 6.65 -13.55 -0.65
CA LEU A 159 7.92 -13.94 -1.24
C LEU A 159 8.90 -14.47 -0.18
N ALA A 160 8.97 -13.85 1.00
CA ALA A 160 9.83 -14.29 2.10
C ALA A 160 9.42 -15.68 2.58
N ALA A 161 8.13 -15.95 2.78
CA ALA A 161 7.66 -17.27 3.18
C ALA A 161 8.08 -18.35 2.16
N ALA A 162 7.94 -18.07 0.86
CA ALA A 162 8.33 -18.98 -0.21
C ALA A 162 9.84 -19.21 -0.29
N LEU A 163 10.63 -18.13 -0.22
CA LEU A 163 12.09 -18.20 -0.26
C LEU A 163 12.67 -18.94 0.95
N LEU A 164 12.07 -18.78 2.13
CA LEU A 164 12.44 -19.45 3.37
C LEU A 164 11.87 -20.86 3.49
N ARG A 165 10.93 -21.24 2.61
CA ARG A 165 10.21 -22.52 2.64
C ARG A 165 9.59 -22.85 4.00
N ARG A 166 9.13 -21.82 4.72
CA ARG A 166 8.37 -21.96 5.96
C ARG A 166 7.33 -20.86 6.11
N THR A 167 6.36 -21.10 6.98
CA THR A 167 5.48 -20.04 7.45
C THR A 167 6.28 -19.00 8.23
N LEU A 168 5.94 -17.72 8.06
CA LEU A 168 6.50 -16.65 8.87
C LEU A 168 6.13 -16.83 10.34
N THR A 169 6.98 -16.37 11.25
CA THR A 169 6.66 -16.30 12.69
C THR A 169 5.65 -15.19 12.96
N ARG A 170 5.09 -15.15 14.17
CA ARG A 170 4.22 -14.03 14.60
C ARG A 170 4.97 -12.69 14.53
N TRP A 171 6.23 -12.68 14.93
CA TRP A 171 7.07 -11.49 14.90
C TRP A 171 7.35 -11.01 13.48
N GLU A 172 7.71 -11.90 12.56
CA GLU A 172 7.94 -11.53 11.15
C GLU A 172 6.69 -10.99 10.47
N ARG A 173 5.51 -11.58 10.76
CA ARG A 173 4.24 -11.04 10.26
C ARG A 173 3.96 -9.64 10.79
N PHE A 174 4.28 -9.37 12.06
CA PHE A 174 4.13 -8.04 12.64
C PHE A 174 5.10 -7.03 12.01
N THR A 175 6.39 -7.40 11.90
CA THR A 175 7.46 -6.55 11.36
C THR A 175 7.27 -6.24 9.88
N LEU A 176 6.64 -7.13 9.11
CA LEU A 176 6.29 -6.86 7.71
C LEU A 176 4.91 -6.20 7.58
N GLY A 177 3.91 -6.63 8.35
CA GLY A 177 2.52 -6.22 8.14
C GLY A 177 2.08 -4.94 8.87
N VAL A 178 2.72 -4.58 9.98
CA VAL A 178 2.25 -3.49 10.86
C VAL A 178 3.29 -2.39 11.02
N LEU A 179 4.52 -2.76 11.40
CA LEU A 179 5.57 -1.80 11.70
C LEU A 179 5.85 -0.80 10.56
N PRO A 180 5.99 -1.23 9.29
CA PRO A 180 6.25 -0.32 8.17
C PRO A 180 5.10 0.65 7.94
N VAL A 181 3.86 0.18 8.13
CA VAL A 181 2.64 0.97 7.94
C VAL A 181 2.57 2.07 9.00
N VAL A 182 2.82 1.75 10.26
CA VAL A 182 2.84 2.72 11.37
C VAL A 182 3.94 3.75 11.17
N ILE A 183 5.16 3.31 10.83
CA ILE A 183 6.28 4.22 10.55
C ILE A 183 5.91 5.18 9.41
N VAL A 184 5.40 4.66 8.30
CA VAL A 184 5.06 5.46 7.12
C VAL A 184 3.89 6.40 7.40
N PHE A 185 2.87 5.94 8.12
CA PHE A 185 1.72 6.77 8.50
C PHE A 185 2.17 7.97 9.34
N CYS A 186 2.93 7.73 10.40
CA CYS A 186 3.42 8.80 11.27
C CYS A 186 4.35 9.75 10.51
N THR A 187 5.29 9.20 9.74
CA THR A 187 6.29 10.02 9.04
C THR A 187 5.70 10.85 7.92
N THR A 188 4.72 10.34 7.16
CA THR A 188 4.16 11.08 6.02
C THR A 188 3.28 12.25 6.45
N VAL A 189 2.57 12.08 7.56
CA VAL A 189 1.81 13.15 8.21
C VAL A 189 2.79 14.16 8.83
N TYR A 190 3.76 13.68 9.59
CA TYR A 190 4.74 14.55 10.24
C TYR A 190 5.56 15.35 9.22
N THR A 191 6.03 14.77 8.12
CA THR A 191 6.80 15.51 7.10
C THR A 191 5.93 16.49 6.29
N GLY A 192 4.60 16.41 6.37
CA GLY A 192 3.67 17.23 5.61
C GLY A 192 3.55 16.81 4.14
N PHE A 193 3.84 15.55 3.82
CA PHE A 193 3.64 15.00 2.47
C PHE A 193 2.18 14.61 2.23
N HIS A 194 1.47 14.21 3.28
CA HIS A 194 0.06 13.84 3.22
C HIS A 194 -0.71 14.40 4.42
N TRP A 195 -2.00 14.67 4.20
CA TRP A 195 -2.93 14.98 5.28
C TRP A 195 -3.15 13.75 6.18
N LEU A 196 -3.68 13.97 7.38
CA LEU A 196 -4.05 12.86 8.27
C LEU A 196 -5.10 11.97 7.60
N THR A 197 -6.14 12.59 7.03
CA THR A 197 -7.23 11.85 6.37
C THR A 197 -6.79 11.17 5.08
N ASP A 198 -5.84 11.74 4.32
CA ASP A 198 -5.20 11.06 3.18
C ASP A 198 -4.53 9.76 3.62
N SER A 199 -3.88 9.79 4.79
CA SER A 199 -3.16 8.65 5.36
C SER A 199 -4.13 7.58 5.86
N VAL A 200 -5.26 7.98 6.45
CA VAL A 200 -6.36 7.06 6.81
C VAL A 200 -6.98 6.45 5.55
N ALA A 201 -7.25 7.24 4.51
CA ALA A 201 -7.77 6.73 3.25
C ALA A 201 -6.81 5.73 2.59
N GLY A 202 -5.50 6.05 2.59
CA GLY A 202 -4.45 5.15 2.12
C GLY A 202 -4.37 3.86 2.93
N LEU A 203 -4.57 3.91 4.25
CA LEU A 203 -4.65 2.74 5.11
C LEU A 203 -5.86 1.86 4.75
N LEU A 204 -7.05 2.44 4.66
CA LEU A 204 -8.29 1.72 4.32
C LEU A 204 -8.17 1.01 2.97
N LEU A 205 -7.76 1.75 1.94
CA LEU A 205 -7.54 1.20 0.60
C LEU A 205 -6.43 0.13 0.62
N GLY A 206 -5.30 0.43 1.25
CA GLY A 206 -4.15 -0.49 1.33
C GLY A 206 -4.51 -1.83 1.98
N VAL A 207 -5.36 -1.84 3.02
CA VAL A 207 -5.80 -3.08 3.68
C VAL A 207 -6.66 -3.90 2.73
N VAL A 208 -7.58 -3.28 1.99
CA VAL A 208 -8.38 -3.97 0.97
C VAL A 208 -7.47 -4.60 -0.07
N LEU A 209 -6.52 -3.85 -0.63
CA LEU A 209 -5.59 -4.33 -1.66
C LEU A 209 -4.69 -5.46 -1.14
N ALA A 210 -4.16 -5.34 0.08
CA ALA A 210 -3.38 -6.39 0.72
C ALA A 210 -4.19 -7.69 0.90
N ARG A 211 -5.45 -7.57 1.33
CA ARG A 211 -6.35 -8.72 1.48
C ARG A 211 -6.70 -9.36 0.13
N LEU A 212 -6.85 -8.58 -0.94
CA LEU A 212 -7.01 -9.12 -2.30
C LEU A 212 -5.80 -9.97 -2.70
N LEU A 213 -4.58 -9.49 -2.48
CA LEU A 213 -3.35 -10.25 -2.77
C LEU A 213 -3.26 -11.55 -1.99
N ILE A 214 -3.62 -11.54 -0.70
CA ILE A 214 -3.56 -12.74 0.16
C ILE A 214 -4.58 -13.80 -0.27
N ARG A 215 -5.71 -13.39 -0.87
CA ARG A 215 -6.75 -14.32 -1.35
C ARG A 215 -6.33 -15.09 -2.60
N LEU A 216 -5.43 -14.54 -3.41
CA LEU A 216 -5.11 -15.13 -4.70
C LEU A 216 -4.38 -16.47 -4.51
N PRO A 217 -4.89 -17.56 -5.11
CA PRO A 217 -4.26 -18.87 -4.98
C PRO A 217 -3.12 -18.99 -6.02
N TRP A 218 -1.99 -18.33 -5.76
CA TRP A 218 -0.89 -18.15 -6.73
C TRP A 218 -0.47 -19.44 -7.47
N ASP A 219 -0.41 -20.59 -6.79
CA ASP A 219 -0.07 -21.89 -7.42
C ASP A 219 -1.19 -22.55 -8.22
N ARG A 220 -2.43 -22.10 -8.05
CA ARG A 220 -3.62 -22.64 -8.73
C ARG A 220 -4.12 -21.73 -9.85
N ILE A 221 -3.51 -20.57 -10.06
CA ILE A 221 -3.87 -19.69 -11.19
C ILE A 221 -3.65 -20.47 -12.49
N PRO A 222 -4.67 -20.63 -13.36
CA PRO A 222 -4.50 -21.34 -14.62
C PRO A 222 -3.46 -20.63 -15.49
N LEU A 223 -2.50 -21.39 -16.02
CA LEU A 223 -1.48 -20.91 -16.95
C LEU A 223 -1.49 -21.81 -18.19
N PRO A 224 -1.15 -21.28 -19.38
CA PRO A 224 -0.92 -22.13 -20.55
C PRO A 224 0.26 -23.08 -20.30
N ASP A 225 0.46 -24.05 -21.19
CA ASP A 225 1.66 -24.89 -21.17
C ASP A 225 2.89 -24.00 -21.43
N LEU A 226 3.74 -23.88 -20.41
CA LEU A 226 4.97 -23.09 -20.45
C LEU A 226 6.20 -24.00 -20.35
N ARG A 227 6.10 -25.24 -20.87
CA ARG A 227 7.19 -26.21 -20.94
C ARG A 227 7.83 -26.46 -19.57
N GLY A 228 7.02 -26.60 -18.52
CA GLY A 228 7.44 -26.89 -17.15
C GLY A 228 7.68 -25.65 -16.28
N TRP A 229 7.51 -24.43 -16.80
CA TRP A 229 7.60 -23.19 -16.02
C TRP A 229 6.29 -22.81 -15.33
N GLU A 230 5.20 -23.50 -15.63
CA GLU A 230 3.88 -23.35 -15.00
C GLU A 230 3.75 -24.07 -13.64
N ARG A 231 4.81 -24.73 -13.18
CA ARG A 231 4.87 -25.48 -11.92
C ARG A 231 4.66 -24.58 -10.69
N PRO A 232 4.22 -25.12 -9.54
CA PRO A 232 4.10 -24.38 -8.29
C PRO A 232 5.40 -23.68 -7.87
N ALA A 233 5.29 -22.46 -7.39
CA ALA A 233 6.40 -21.68 -6.82
C ALA A 233 6.23 -21.44 -5.31
N PHE A 234 4.98 -21.47 -4.84
CA PHE A 234 4.60 -21.33 -3.44
C PHE A 234 4.05 -22.68 -2.93
N PHE A 235 3.70 -22.73 -1.65
CA PHE A 235 3.26 -23.95 -0.97
C PHE A 235 1.93 -24.52 -1.50
#